data_AF-A0A1G9SME3-F1
#
_entry.id   AF-A0A1G9SME3-F1
#
_cell.length_a   1.000
_cell.length_b   1.000
_cell.length_c   1.000
_cell.angle_alpha   90.00
_cell.angle_beta   90.00
_cell.angle_gamma   90.00
#
_symmetry.space_group_name_H-M   'P 1'
#
loop_
_entity.id
_entity.type
_entity.pdbx_description
1 polymer ?
#
loop_
_entity_poly.entity_id
_entity_poly.type
_entity_poly.pdbx_seq_one_letter_code
_entity_poly.pdbx_strand_id
1 'polypeptide(L)'
;MGTLKSVVHLSLDGFVARPGGDLSAFPSGAENLAFVNELTDTADVGLFGRNSFELLDTHWPGAKDLPGATQEEISYSNWYNRVRKVVVTDSGSPEGTETFPRDCAAHVRQLKASTAGDILLFGSPSVTRYLLSKSLIDELWIFINPVLFGEGIPLFPASSETTRLALTMLKKFPNGEIVMNYRLLPVVAKETLRAEVTVRQPIDVAWLAWTSPEAIREWNIPFDHWHTPRAENDLRPGGAFFYRMETKDGSEGFDYRGRYDRIEFQELITLTLADGRKSFIRFASDGKRTIVTEQFEPEADTPPELQKEFCQKVLERFKAYVEGKGI
;
A
#
# COMPACT_ATOMS: atom_id res chain seq x y z
N MET A 1 1.52 9.13 15.99
CA MET A 1 1.87 9.05 14.56
C MET A 1 0.73 9.69 13.81
N GLY A 2 1.02 10.64 12.94
CA GLY A 2 0.03 11.41 12.22
C GLY A 2 -0.82 10.55 11.29
N THR A 3 -2.07 10.96 11.12
CA THR A 3 -3.07 10.28 10.31
C THR A 3 -3.15 10.94 8.95
N LEU A 4 -2.86 10.19 7.88
CA LEU A 4 -2.97 10.67 6.51
C LEU A 4 -4.39 10.43 6.00
N LYS A 5 -5.11 11.53 5.75
CA LYS A 5 -6.49 11.53 5.24
C LYS A 5 -6.49 12.07 3.82
N SER A 6 -6.97 11.28 2.85
CA SER A 6 -7.23 11.82 1.50
C SER A 6 -8.60 12.46 1.48
N VAL A 7 -8.69 13.69 1.01
CA VAL A 7 -9.94 14.43 0.85
C VAL A 7 -10.16 14.72 -0.62
N VAL A 8 -11.26 14.23 -1.19
CA VAL A 8 -11.49 14.26 -2.64
C VAL A 8 -12.97 14.39 -2.99
N HIS A 9 -13.26 15.26 -3.97
CA HIS A 9 -14.56 15.35 -4.63
C HIS A 9 -14.58 14.51 -5.90
N LEU A 10 -15.72 13.86 -6.13
CA LEU A 10 -15.95 12.89 -7.18
C LEU A 10 -17.31 13.14 -7.82
N SER A 11 -17.39 12.97 -9.14
CA SER A 11 -18.66 12.76 -9.83
C SER A 11 -19.24 11.39 -9.44
N LEU A 12 -20.54 11.19 -9.67
CA LEU A 12 -21.21 9.93 -9.36
C LEU A 12 -20.62 8.73 -10.12
N ASP A 13 -20.06 8.96 -11.30
CA ASP A 13 -19.35 7.98 -12.13
C ASP A 13 -17.84 7.89 -11.88
N GLY A 14 -17.32 8.52 -10.82
CA GLY A 14 -15.99 8.23 -10.29
C GLY A 14 -14.84 9.11 -10.80
N PHE A 15 -15.13 10.27 -11.37
CA PHE A 15 -14.13 11.21 -11.87
C PHE A 15 -13.92 12.38 -10.91
N VAL A 16 -12.65 12.74 -10.67
CA VAL A 16 -12.29 13.89 -9.80
C VAL A 16 -12.25 15.22 -10.55
N ALA A 17 -12.23 15.16 -11.88
CA ALA A 17 -12.24 16.31 -12.77
C ALA A 17 -12.65 15.86 -14.17
N ARG A 18 -13.22 16.75 -14.96
CA ARG A 18 -13.44 16.55 -16.40
C ARG A 18 -12.09 16.62 -17.16
N PRO A 19 -12.05 16.29 -18.47
CA PRO A 19 -10.83 16.46 -19.27
C PRO A 19 -10.23 17.87 -19.11
N GLY A 20 -8.89 17.95 -19.01
CA GLY A 20 -8.19 19.21 -18.77
C GLY A 20 -8.17 19.68 -17.31
N GLY A 21 -8.77 18.94 -16.38
CA GLY A 21 -8.78 19.31 -14.96
C GLY A 21 -9.91 20.25 -14.54
N ASP A 22 -10.96 20.37 -15.36
CA ASP A 22 -12.11 21.22 -15.09
C ASP A 22 -12.99 20.67 -13.94
N LEU A 23 -13.23 21.52 -12.94
CA LEU A 23 -14.02 21.25 -11.74
C LEU A 23 -15.35 22.03 -11.69
N SER A 24 -15.64 22.87 -12.69
CA SER A 24 -16.76 23.83 -12.69
C SER A 24 -18.15 23.20 -12.59
N ALA A 25 -18.26 21.92 -12.94
CA ALA A 25 -19.50 21.16 -12.87
C ALA A 25 -19.81 20.60 -11.47
N PHE A 26 -18.88 20.72 -10.50
CA PHE A 26 -19.16 20.37 -9.11
C PHE A 26 -20.01 21.45 -8.44
N PRO A 27 -21.08 21.08 -7.73
CA PRO A 27 -21.87 22.02 -6.96
C PRO A 27 -21.04 22.60 -5.82
N SER A 28 -21.15 23.91 -5.60
CA SER A 28 -20.68 24.58 -4.40
C SER A 28 -21.80 24.67 -3.36
N GLY A 29 -21.45 24.70 -2.07
CA GLY A 29 -22.43 24.88 -1.01
C GLY A 29 -21.78 25.23 0.33
N ALA A 30 -22.37 26.18 1.06
CA ALA A 30 -21.83 26.66 2.34
C ALA A 30 -21.71 25.54 3.39
N GLU A 31 -22.67 24.62 3.47
CA GLU A 31 -22.61 23.49 4.39
C GLU A 31 -21.47 22.50 4.07
N ASN A 32 -21.12 22.35 2.80
CA ASN A 32 -19.97 21.55 2.41
C ASN A 32 -18.67 22.21 2.91
N LEU A 33 -18.50 23.51 2.64
CA LEU A 33 -17.29 24.22 3.05
C LEU A 33 -17.17 24.30 4.58
N ALA A 34 -18.28 24.47 5.30
CA ALA A 34 -18.31 24.37 6.76
C ALA A 34 -17.81 23.00 7.24
N PHE A 35 -18.23 21.91 6.59
CA PHE A 35 -17.76 20.58 6.92
C PHE A 35 -16.29 20.36 6.56
N VAL A 36 -15.82 20.91 5.44
CA VAL A 36 -14.39 20.91 5.09
C VAL A 36 -13.55 21.72 6.08
N ASN A 37 -14.10 22.80 6.64
CA ASN A 37 -13.49 23.55 7.73
C ASN A 37 -13.32 22.69 8.99
N GLU A 38 -14.34 21.91 9.37
CA GLU A 38 -14.22 20.95 10.48
C GLU A 38 -13.07 19.93 10.27
N LEU A 39 -12.85 19.49 9.02
CA LEU A 39 -11.75 18.59 8.68
C LEU A 39 -10.38 19.27 8.70
N THR A 40 -10.31 20.53 8.23
CA THR A 40 -9.04 21.27 8.15
C THR A 40 -8.58 21.82 9.48
N ASP A 41 -9.51 22.12 10.39
CA ASP A 41 -9.19 22.61 11.74
C ASP A 41 -8.33 21.62 12.54
N THR A 42 -8.40 20.32 12.23
CA THR A 42 -7.57 19.27 12.88
C THR A 42 -6.25 19.00 12.16
N ALA A 43 -5.98 19.69 11.05
CA ALA A 43 -4.86 19.39 10.15
C ALA A 43 -3.71 20.39 10.25
N ASP A 44 -2.54 19.86 10.58
CA ASP A 44 -1.29 20.63 10.69
C ASP A 44 -0.53 20.70 9.36
N VAL A 45 -0.80 19.76 8.45
CA VAL A 45 -0.09 19.61 7.18
C VAL A 45 -1.07 19.41 6.03
N GLY A 46 -0.92 20.23 4.99
CA GLY A 46 -1.53 20.02 3.67
C GLY A 46 -0.53 19.36 2.73
N LEU A 47 -0.85 18.16 2.25
CA LEU A 47 -0.12 17.45 1.21
C LEU A 47 -0.86 17.62 -0.13
N PHE A 48 -0.13 17.93 -1.19
CA PHE A 48 -0.70 18.21 -2.50
C PHE A 48 0.16 17.58 -3.60
N GLY A 49 -0.41 17.23 -4.75
CA GLY A 49 0.37 17.16 -5.98
C GLY A 49 0.43 18.53 -6.66
N ARG A 50 1.42 18.72 -7.55
CA ARG A 50 1.71 20.02 -8.20
C ARG A 50 0.48 20.77 -8.71
N ASN A 51 -0.31 20.13 -9.57
CA ASN A 51 -1.43 20.79 -10.25
C ASN A 51 -2.56 21.15 -9.27
N SER A 52 -2.82 20.29 -8.28
CA SER A 52 -3.82 20.58 -7.24
C SER A 52 -3.38 21.75 -6.36
N PHE A 53 -2.09 21.79 -6.01
CA PHE A 53 -1.52 22.93 -5.29
C PHE A 53 -1.68 24.23 -6.09
N GLU A 54 -1.25 24.27 -7.36
CA GLU A 54 -1.38 25.45 -8.22
C GLU A 54 -2.81 25.95 -8.32
N LEU A 55 -3.76 25.03 -8.55
CA LEU A 55 -5.17 25.39 -8.66
C LEU A 55 -5.68 26.03 -7.37
N LEU A 56 -5.41 25.42 -6.22
CA LEU A 56 -5.88 25.92 -4.92
C LEU A 56 -5.20 27.24 -4.53
N ASP A 57 -3.90 27.36 -4.81
CA ASP A 57 -3.07 28.50 -4.44
C ASP A 57 -3.43 29.76 -5.25
N THR A 58 -4.10 29.62 -6.41
CA THR A 58 -4.61 30.79 -7.15
C THR A 58 -5.79 31.50 -6.49
N HIS A 59 -6.56 30.80 -5.65
CA HIS A 59 -7.81 31.34 -5.08
C HIS A 59 -7.74 31.49 -3.56
N TRP A 60 -7.36 30.43 -2.84
CA TRP A 60 -7.53 30.36 -1.40
C TRP A 60 -6.67 31.32 -0.57
N PRO A 61 -5.43 31.69 -0.97
CA PRO A 61 -4.66 32.68 -0.22
C PRO A 61 -5.38 34.02 -0.04
N GLY A 62 -6.07 34.50 -1.08
CA GLY A 62 -6.76 35.79 -1.10
C GLY A 62 -8.28 35.72 -0.90
N ALA A 63 -8.88 34.52 -0.81
CA ALA A 63 -10.33 34.35 -0.74
C ALA A 63 -10.98 35.13 0.43
N LYS A 64 -10.30 35.21 1.59
CA LYS A 64 -10.78 35.99 2.75
C LYS A 64 -10.93 37.50 2.51
N ASP A 65 -10.22 38.05 1.53
CA ASP A 65 -10.16 39.48 1.24
C ASP A 65 -11.10 39.87 0.09
N LEU A 66 -11.80 38.90 -0.51
CA LEU A 66 -12.75 39.15 -1.59
C LEU A 66 -14.02 39.85 -1.09
N PRO A 67 -14.60 40.80 -1.86
CA PRO A 67 -15.88 41.40 -1.52
C PRO A 67 -16.98 40.34 -1.42
N GLY A 68 -17.62 40.26 -0.25
CA GLY A 68 -18.70 39.30 0.00
C GLY A 68 -18.24 37.90 0.42
N ALA A 69 -16.97 37.72 0.78
CA ALA A 69 -16.46 36.45 1.31
C ALA A 69 -17.30 35.98 2.51
N THR A 70 -17.73 34.72 2.44
CA THR A 70 -18.47 34.05 3.51
C THR A 70 -17.56 33.74 4.70
N GLN A 71 -18.16 33.49 5.87
CA GLN A 71 -17.39 33.13 7.07
C GLN A 71 -16.59 31.83 6.85
N GLU A 72 -17.15 30.89 6.11
CA GLU A 72 -16.53 29.62 5.77
C GLU A 72 -15.33 29.80 4.83
N GLU A 73 -15.43 30.66 3.80
CA GLU A 73 -14.31 30.99 2.91
C GLU A 73 -13.18 31.69 3.64
N ILE A 74 -13.52 32.63 4.54
CA ILE A 74 -12.54 33.32 5.39
C ILE A 74 -11.80 32.30 6.27
N SER A 75 -12.53 31.37 6.89
CA SER A 75 -11.93 30.34 7.76
C SER A 75 -10.97 29.43 6.98
N TYR A 76 -11.42 28.91 5.83
CA TYR A 76 -10.60 28.04 4.99
C TYR A 76 -9.36 28.76 4.48
N SER A 77 -9.51 30.01 4.02
CA SER A 77 -8.40 30.85 3.56
C SER A 77 -7.36 31.09 4.68
N ASN A 78 -7.81 31.36 5.90
CA ASN A 78 -6.91 31.52 7.05
C ASN A 78 -6.16 30.24 7.39
N TRP A 79 -6.83 29.08 7.37
CA TRP A 79 -6.18 27.78 7.52
C TRP A 79 -5.16 27.54 6.40
N TYR A 80 -5.56 27.75 5.14
CA TYR A 80 -4.73 27.53 3.97
C TYR A 80 -3.45 28.35 4.02
N ASN A 81 -3.52 29.60 4.46
CA ASN A 81 -2.34 30.47 4.62
C ASN A 81 -1.41 30.05 5.76
N ARG A 82 -1.92 29.40 6.82
CA ARG A 82 -1.16 29.00 8.00
C ARG A 82 -0.53 27.61 7.90
N VAL A 83 -1.22 26.67 7.24
CA VAL A 83 -0.85 25.24 7.25
C VAL A 83 0.53 25.01 6.61
N ARG A 84 1.30 24.05 7.15
CA ARG A 84 2.52 23.58 6.49
C ARG A 84 2.14 22.91 5.16
N LYS A 85 2.70 23.37 4.05
CA LYS A 85 2.41 22.83 2.72
C LYS A 85 3.54 21.95 2.21
N VAL A 86 3.19 20.73 1.81
CA VAL A 86 4.10 19.77 1.17
C VAL A 86 3.56 19.46 -0.23
N VAL A 87 4.39 19.64 -1.25
CA VAL A 87 4.03 19.40 -2.66
C VAL A 87 4.82 18.21 -3.20
N VAL A 88 4.13 17.21 -3.72
CA VAL A 88 4.73 16.07 -4.43
C VAL A 88 4.98 16.46 -5.88
N THR A 89 6.24 16.65 -6.25
CA THR A 89 6.67 17.08 -7.59
C THR A 89 8.16 16.80 -7.81
N ASP A 90 8.55 16.54 -9.07
CA ASP A 90 9.97 16.48 -9.48
C ASP A 90 10.42 17.76 -10.21
N SER A 91 9.50 18.71 -10.44
CA SER A 91 9.72 19.90 -11.27
C SER A 91 10.13 21.14 -10.46
N GLY A 92 10.86 20.95 -9.36
CA GLY A 92 11.27 22.03 -8.44
C GLY A 92 10.20 22.42 -7.42
N SER A 93 10.64 23.16 -6.39
CA SER A 93 9.83 23.52 -5.22
C SER A 93 9.05 24.81 -5.45
N PRO A 94 7.71 24.79 -5.35
CA PRO A 94 6.91 26.01 -5.30
C PRO A 94 7.29 26.86 -4.07
N GLU A 95 7.17 28.18 -4.21
CA GLU A 95 7.49 29.12 -3.13
C GLU A 95 6.64 28.85 -1.88
N GLY A 96 7.26 28.94 -0.69
CA GLY A 96 6.57 28.71 0.58
C GLY A 96 6.15 27.25 0.83
N THR A 97 6.65 26.29 0.05
CA THR A 97 6.33 24.86 0.20
C THR A 97 7.57 24.01 0.43
N GLU A 98 7.38 22.89 1.13
CA GLU A 98 8.32 21.78 1.15
C GLU A 98 8.01 20.83 -0.01
N THR A 99 8.98 20.08 -0.52
CA THR A 99 8.78 19.24 -1.70
C THR A 99 9.22 17.81 -1.48
N PHE A 100 8.38 16.87 -1.89
CA PHE A 100 8.70 15.44 -1.95
C PHE A 100 8.77 14.98 -3.42
N PRO A 101 9.68 14.04 -3.76
CA PRO A 101 9.71 13.44 -5.10
C PRO A 101 8.46 12.59 -5.34
N ARG A 102 8.16 12.23 -6.60
CA ARG A 102 6.99 11.37 -6.89
C ARG A 102 6.99 10.03 -6.14
N ASP A 103 8.16 9.41 -5.94
CA ASP A 103 8.32 8.22 -5.09
C ASP A 103 8.37 8.60 -3.59
N CYS A 104 7.31 9.25 -3.12
CA CYS A 104 7.26 9.90 -1.81
C CYS A 104 7.01 8.94 -0.63
N ALA A 105 6.92 7.62 -0.82
CA ALA A 105 6.49 6.71 0.25
C ALA A 105 7.36 6.80 1.51
N ALA A 106 8.69 6.85 1.37
CA ALA A 106 9.60 7.00 2.52
C ALA A 106 9.42 8.35 3.23
N HIS A 107 9.32 9.44 2.45
CA HIS A 107 9.10 10.79 2.96
C HIS A 107 7.76 10.92 3.69
N VAL A 108 6.70 10.31 3.17
CA VAL A 108 5.37 10.30 3.80
C VAL A 108 5.40 9.48 5.10
N ARG A 109 6.12 8.35 5.16
CA ARG A 109 6.29 7.60 6.42
C ARG A 109 6.99 8.45 7.48
N GLN A 110 8.05 9.17 7.10
CA GLN A 110 8.74 10.08 8.00
C GLN A 110 7.84 11.25 8.44
N LEU A 111 7.09 11.85 7.51
CA LEU A 111 6.14 12.91 7.81
C LEU A 111 5.08 12.45 8.82
N LYS A 112 4.49 11.27 8.62
CA LYS A 112 3.56 10.65 9.58
C LYS A 112 4.24 10.41 10.94
N ALA A 113 5.49 9.98 10.97
CA ALA A 113 6.22 9.77 12.22
C ALA A 113 6.48 11.08 12.99
N SER A 114 6.74 12.19 12.29
CA SER A 114 7.03 13.49 12.89
C SER A 114 5.79 14.36 13.16
N THR A 115 4.61 13.97 12.67
CA THR A 115 3.36 14.75 12.83
C THR A 115 2.51 14.14 13.93
N ALA A 116 1.98 14.99 14.82
CA ALA A 116 1.09 14.57 15.90
C ALA A 116 -0.40 14.54 15.48
N GLY A 117 -0.82 15.48 14.62
CA GLY A 117 -2.19 15.61 14.12
C GLY A 117 -2.43 15.02 12.72
N ASP A 118 -3.45 15.55 12.05
CA ASP A 118 -3.85 15.10 10.72
C ASP A 118 -2.97 15.69 9.62
N ILE A 119 -2.72 14.86 8.61
CA ILE A 119 -2.14 15.26 7.33
C ILE A 119 -3.24 15.12 6.29
N LEU A 120 -3.63 16.21 5.65
CA LEU A 120 -4.68 16.19 4.64
C LEU A 120 -4.07 16.21 3.24
N LEU A 121 -4.40 15.18 2.45
CA LEU A 121 -4.08 15.10 1.05
C LEU A 121 -5.25 15.65 0.21
N PHE A 122 -5.10 16.88 -0.30
CA PHE A 122 -6.12 17.61 -1.06
C PHE A 122 -5.92 17.47 -2.57
N GLY A 123 -6.58 16.48 -3.16
CA GLY A 123 -6.02 15.91 -4.38
C GLY A 123 -4.53 15.58 -4.17
N SER A 124 -3.72 15.25 -5.15
CA SER A 124 -4.02 14.96 -6.53
C SER A 124 -4.34 13.48 -6.68
N PRO A 125 -5.23 13.11 -7.63
CA PRO A 125 -5.64 11.72 -7.79
C PRO A 125 -4.45 10.79 -8.10
N SER A 126 -3.37 11.29 -8.72
CA SER A 126 -2.11 10.55 -8.90
C SER A 126 -1.40 10.25 -7.58
N VAL A 127 -1.28 11.24 -6.68
CA VAL A 127 -0.66 11.07 -5.36
C VAL A 127 -1.51 10.18 -4.46
N THR A 128 -2.84 10.39 -4.45
CA THR A 128 -3.77 9.52 -3.72
C THR A 128 -3.64 8.07 -4.17
N ARG A 129 -3.65 7.80 -5.49
CA ARG A 129 -3.46 6.44 -6.02
C ARG A 129 -2.13 5.82 -5.60
N TYR A 130 -1.04 6.58 -5.72
CA TYR A 130 0.28 6.10 -5.36
C TYR A 130 0.37 5.77 -3.86
N LEU A 131 -0.16 6.63 -2.98
CA LEU A 131 -0.12 6.37 -1.53
C LEU A 131 -1.11 5.27 -1.10
N LEU A 132 -2.21 5.09 -1.83
CA LEU A 132 -3.10 3.93 -1.65
C LEU A 132 -2.38 2.62 -1.97
N SER A 133 -1.66 2.54 -3.10
CA SER A 133 -0.90 1.33 -3.46
C SER A 133 0.24 1.01 -2.50
N LYS A 134 0.69 2.00 -1.71
CA LYS A 134 1.67 1.83 -0.64
C LYS A 134 1.04 1.59 0.75
N SER A 135 -0.29 1.51 0.85
CA SER A 135 -1.04 1.38 2.10
C SER A 135 -0.67 2.47 3.12
N LEU A 136 -0.47 3.71 2.65
CA LEU A 136 -0.06 4.84 3.50
C LEU A 136 -1.20 5.78 3.88
N ILE A 137 -2.33 5.71 3.18
CA ILE A 137 -3.56 6.46 3.50
C ILE A 137 -4.33 5.70 4.58
N ASP A 138 -4.65 6.40 5.67
CA ASP A 138 -5.41 5.83 6.79
C ASP A 138 -6.91 6.03 6.60
N GLU A 139 -7.31 7.20 6.10
CA GLU A 139 -8.71 7.57 5.88
C GLU A 139 -8.95 8.15 4.48
N LEU A 140 -10.07 7.78 3.87
CA LEU A 140 -10.55 8.22 2.57
C LEU A 140 -11.87 8.97 2.74
N TRP A 141 -11.78 10.29 2.66
CA TRP A 141 -12.91 11.21 2.65
C TRP A 141 -13.34 11.49 1.21
N ILE A 142 -14.44 10.86 0.82
CA ILE A 142 -14.98 10.89 -0.55
C ILE A 142 -16.28 11.68 -0.55
N PHE A 143 -16.27 12.79 -1.29
CA PHE A 143 -17.45 13.62 -1.55
C PHE A 143 -18.02 13.27 -2.93
N ILE A 144 -19.12 12.52 -2.97
CA ILE A 144 -19.83 12.17 -4.20
C ILE A 144 -20.83 13.26 -4.54
N ASN A 145 -20.62 13.88 -5.69
CA ASN A 145 -21.45 14.95 -6.23
C ASN A 145 -22.51 14.36 -7.18
N PRO A 146 -23.74 14.90 -7.19
CA PRO A 146 -24.85 14.39 -8.01
C PRO A 146 -24.72 14.82 -9.49
N VAL A 147 -23.57 14.55 -10.10
CA VAL A 147 -23.24 14.86 -11.49
C VAL A 147 -22.53 13.67 -12.13
N LEU A 148 -22.79 13.43 -13.42
CA LEU A 148 -22.06 12.46 -14.24
C LEU A 148 -21.15 13.23 -15.19
N PHE A 149 -19.87 12.90 -15.22
CA PHE A 149 -18.92 13.53 -16.14
C PHE A 149 -18.81 12.80 -17.48
N GLY A 150 -19.04 11.49 -17.48
CA GLY A 150 -18.90 10.58 -18.63
C GLY A 150 -17.44 10.22 -18.93
N GLU A 151 -16.54 11.18 -18.77
CA GLU A 151 -15.10 11.03 -18.95
C GLU A 151 -14.33 12.04 -18.09
N GLY A 152 -13.03 11.81 -17.94
CA GLY A 152 -12.15 12.73 -17.21
C GLY A 152 -11.04 12.00 -16.49
N ILE A 153 -10.65 12.55 -15.34
CA ILE A 153 -9.60 11.98 -14.50
C ILE A 153 -10.27 11.09 -13.45
N PRO A 154 -10.25 9.75 -13.58
CA PRO A 154 -10.84 8.88 -12.56
C PRO A 154 -10.07 9.05 -11.25
N LEU A 155 -10.64 8.71 -10.09
CA LEU A 155 -9.84 8.48 -8.88
C LEU A 155 -9.29 7.04 -8.83
N PHE A 156 -10.15 6.08 -9.14
CA PHE A 156 -9.83 4.65 -9.13
C PHE A 156 -9.90 4.11 -10.56
N PRO A 157 -8.75 4.01 -11.28
CA PRO A 157 -8.72 3.36 -12.57
C PRO A 157 -8.87 1.84 -12.37
N ALA A 158 -9.15 1.11 -13.45
CA ALA A 158 -9.21 -0.34 -13.38
C ALA A 158 -7.91 -0.91 -12.78
N SER A 159 -8.06 -1.75 -11.75
CA SER A 159 -6.97 -2.40 -11.02
C SER A 159 -7.27 -3.88 -10.86
N SER A 160 -6.22 -4.71 -10.81
CA SER A 160 -6.33 -6.14 -10.50
C SER A 160 -6.44 -6.42 -9.00
N GLU A 161 -6.24 -5.42 -8.14
CA GLU A 161 -6.21 -5.58 -6.68
C GLU A 161 -7.48 -5.07 -6.01
N THR A 162 -8.12 -5.92 -5.21
CA THR A 162 -9.28 -5.56 -4.39
C THR A 162 -8.83 -4.92 -3.08
N THR A 163 -9.16 -3.63 -2.89
CA THR A 163 -9.00 -2.95 -1.60
C THR A 163 -10.31 -3.02 -0.82
N ARG A 164 -10.28 -3.55 0.41
CA ARG A 164 -11.44 -3.57 1.29
C ARG A 164 -11.45 -2.31 2.16
N LEU A 165 -12.62 -1.70 2.29
CA LEU A 165 -12.83 -0.47 3.02
C LEU A 165 -13.93 -0.66 4.07
N ALA A 166 -13.79 -0.02 5.22
CA ALA A 166 -14.85 0.07 6.21
C ALA A 166 -15.42 1.48 6.23
N LEU A 167 -16.72 1.62 6.00
CA LEU A 167 -17.42 2.90 6.14
C LEU A 167 -17.41 3.29 7.62
N THR A 168 -16.92 4.49 7.91
CA THR A 168 -16.84 5.03 9.28
C THR A 168 -17.76 6.22 9.50
N MET A 169 -18.10 6.95 8.43
CA MET A 169 -19.04 8.06 8.49
C MET A 169 -19.74 8.24 7.14
N LEU A 170 -21.00 8.62 7.17
CA LEU A 170 -21.76 9.08 6.01
C LEU A 170 -22.60 10.30 6.38
N LYS A 171 -22.56 11.35 5.55
CA LYS A 171 -23.40 12.56 5.69
C LYS A 171 -23.90 12.98 4.31
N LYS A 172 -25.17 13.37 4.24
CA LYS A 172 -25.80 13.94 3.05
C LYS A 172 -25.97 15.44 3.24
N PHE A 173 -25.66 16.21 2.20
CA PHE A 173 -25.89 17.65 2.15
C PHE A 173 -27.19 18.00 1.40
N PRO A 174 -27.79 19.18 1.62
CA PRO A 174 -29.02 19.60 0.94
C PRO A 174 -28.89 19.71 -0.58
N ASN A 175 -27.69 20.02 -1.09
CA ASN A 175 -27.40 20.10 -2.53
C ASN A 175 -27.32 18.73 -3.22
N GLY A 176 -27.53 17.63 -2.49
CA GLY A 176 -27.48 16.27 -3.00
C GLY A 176 -26.09 15.62 -2.96
N GLU A 177 -25.05 16.35 -2.56
CA GLU A 177 -23.73 15.76 -2.31
C GLU A 177 -23.77 14.83 -1.08
N ILE A 178 -22.98 13.75 -1.15
CA ILE A 178 -22.81 12.79 -0.05
C ILE A 178 -21.33 12.71 0.26
N VAL A 179 -20.95 12.95 1.52
CA VAL A 179 -19.61 12.66 2.01
C VAL A 179 -19.59 11.33 2.75
N MET A 180 -18.58 10.53 2.47
CA MET A 180 -18.30 9.27 3.14
C MET A 180 -16.85 9.27 3.62
N ASN A 181 -16.63 8.84 4.86
CA ASN A 181 -15.29 8.53 5.34
C ASN A 181 -15.12 7.01 5.40
N TYR A 182 -14.07 6.51 4.76
CA TYR A 182 -13.67 5.12 4.82
C TYR A 182 -12.31 4.96 5.49
N ARG A 183 -12.15 3.93 6.30
CA ARG A 183 -10.83 3.42 6.64
C ARG A 183 -10.46 2.30 5.69
N LEU A 184 -9.18 2.27 5.30
CA LEU A 184 -8.63 1.07 4.69
C LEU A 184 -8.70 -0.02 5.74
N LEU A 185 -9.45 -1.08 5.43
CA LEU A 185 -9.23 -2.30 6.17
C LEU A 185 -7.82 -2.76 5.80
N PRO A 186 -7.06 -3.33 6.75
CA PRO A 186 -5.94 -4.17 6.35
C PRO A 186 -6.49 -5.05 5.24
N VAL A 187 -5.72 -5.26 4.16
CA VAL A 187 -6.02 -6.38 3.27
C VAL A 187 -6.23 -7.53 4.23
N VAL A 188 -7.48 -7.98 4.37
CA VAL A 188 -7.78 -9.20 5.09
C VAL A 188 -7.14 -10.20 4.17
N ALA A 189 -5.84 -10.42 4.39
CA ALA A 189 -5.16 -11.55 3.84
C ALA A 189 -6.11 -12.69 4.19
N LYS A 190 -6.56 -13.45 3.18
CA LYS A 190 -7.23 -14.72 3.46
C LYS A 190 -6.48 -15.35 4.62
N GLU A 191 -7.16 -15.74 5.71
CA GLU A 191 -6.53 -16.14 6.98
C GLU A 191 -5.16 -16.74 6.76
N THR A 192 -4.10 -15.98 7.01
CA THR A 192 -2.76 -16.43 6.61
C THR A 192 -2.18 -17.31 7.69
N LEU A 193 -1.53 -18.39 7.26
CA LEU A 193 -0.75 -19.23 8.14
C LEU A 193 0.66 -18.66 8.24
N ARG A 194 1.28 -18.83 9.41
CA ARG A 194 2.63 -18.34 9.70
C ARG A 194 3.47 -19.46 10.27
N ALA A 195 4.65 -19.66 9.69
CA ALA A 195 5.72 -20.49 10.21
C ALA A 195 6.99 -19.63 10.35
N GLU A 196 7.87 -20.01 11.28
CA GLU A 196 9.07 -19.23 11.56
C GLU A 196 10.20 -20.12 12.06
N VAL A 197 11.43 -19.77 11.68
CA VAL A 197 12.63 -20.40 12.19
C VAL A 197 13.70 -19.37 12.48
N THR A 198 14.48 -19.59 13.54
CA THR A 198 15.68 -18.80 13.83
C THR A 198 16.92 -19.59 13.42
N VAL A 199 17.68 -19.08 12.45
CA VAL A 199 18.93 -19.67 11.95
C VAL A 199 20.12 -18.98 12.62
N ARG A 200 21.09 -19.75 13.09
CA ARG A 200 22.33 -19.23 13.73
C ARG A 200 23.41 -18.89 12.71
N GLN A 201 23.02 -18.14 11.67
CA GLN A 201 23.93 -17.60 10.66
C GLN A 201 23.58 -16.14 10.36
N PRO A 202 24.56 -15.33 9.88
CA PRO A 202 24.33 -14.01 9.33
C PRO A 202 23.30 -13.98 8.20
N ILE A 203 22.67 -12.81 8.01
CA ILE A 203 21.54 -12.65 7.09
C ILE A 203 21.93 -12.83 5.61
N ASP A 204 23.15 -12.50 5.24
CA ASP A 204 23.70 -12.72 3.90
C ASP A 204 23.79 -14.21 3.56
N VAL A 205 24.20 -15.03 4.53
CA VAL A 205 24.26 -16.50 4.39
C VAL A 205 22.85 -17.08 4.25
N ALA A 206 21.93 -16.68 5.13
CA ALA A 206 20.55 -17.14 5.08
C ALA A 206 19.84 -16.71 3.78
N TRP A 207 20.00 -15.46 3.38
CA TRP A 207 19.42 -14.92 2.15
C TRP A 207 19.95 -15.63 0.90
N LEU A 208 21.27 -15.86 0.81
CA LEU A 208 21.88 -16.55 -0.32
C LEU A 208 21.37 -18.00 -0.40
N ALA A 209 21.31 -18.71 0.72
CA ALA A 209 20.78 -20.08 0.77
C ALA A 209 19.29 -20.16 0.41
N TRP A 210 18.50 -19.15 0.79
CA TRP A 210 17.07 -19.11 0.46
C TRP A 210 16.83 -18.87 -1.04
N THR A 211 17.73 -18.15 -1.70
CA THR A 211 17.53 -17.64 -3.06
C THR A 211 18.33 -18.38 -4.14
N SER A 212 19.36 -19.13 -3.78
CA SER A 212 20.13 -19.94 -4.73
C SER A 212 19.34 -21.20 -5.17
N PRO A 213 19.17 -21.44 -6.48
CA PRO A 213 18.59 -22.68 -6.99
C PRO A 213 19.31 -23.93 -6.48
N GLU A 214 20.63 -23.89 -6.38
CA GLU A 214 21.46 -24.99 -5.88
C GLU A 214 21.12 -25.29 -4.42
N ALA A 215 21.04 -24.27 -3.58
CA ALA A 215 20.67 -24.44 -2.18
C ALA A 215 19.23 -24.92 -2.01
N ILE A 216 18.28 -24.36 -2.76
CA ILE A 216 16.86 -24.75 -2.73
C ILE A 216 16.70 -26.25 -2.98
N ARG A 217 17.47 -26.84 -3.90
CA ARG A 217 17.40 -28.29 -4.18
C ARG A 217 17.78 -29.16 -2.99
N GLU A 218 18.65 -28.66 -2.11
CA GLU A 218 19.15 -29.38 -0.94
C GLU A 218 18.20 -29.27 0.25
N TRP A 219 17.66 -28.08 0.53
CA TRP A 219 16.86 -27.85 1.74
C TRP A 219 15.36 -27.94 1.53
N ASN A 220 14.85 -27.64 0.33
CA ASN A 220 13.42 -27.66 0.05
C ASN A 220 12.96 -29.11 -0.21
N ILE A 221 13.05 -29.95 0.81
CA ILE A 221 12.71 -31.36 0.76
C ILE A 221 11.64 -31.62 1.83
N PRO A 222 10.41 -32.01 1.47
CA PRO A 222 9.34 -32.07 2.45
C PRO A 222 9.50 -33.28 3.39
N PHE A 223 9.95 -34.41 2.84
CA PHE A 223 10.14 -35.68 3.54
C PHE A 223 11.37 -36.42 3.03
N ASP A 224 11.96 -37.32 3.82
CA ASP A 224 13.24 -37.98 3.50
C ASP A 224 13.20 -38.83 2.21
N HIS A 225 12.02 -39.33 1.87
CA HIS A 225 11.77 -40.11 0.65
C HIS A 225 11.49 -39.22 -0.58
N TRP A 226 11.52 -37.89 -0.42
CA TRP A 226 11.37 -36.90 -1.48
C TRP A 226 12.71 -36.26 -1.86
N HIS A 227 12.74 -35.61 -3.02
CA HIS A 227 13.82 -34.74 -3.47
C HIS A 227 13.30 -33.60 -4.34
N THR A 228 14.14 -32.59 -4.55
CA THR A 228 13.86 -31.46 -5.45
C THR A 228 14.84 -31.51 -6.63
N PRO A 229 14.52 -32.28 -7.69
CA PRO A 229 15.43 -32.50 -8.81
C PRO A 229 15.70 -31.24 -9.64
N ARG A 230 14.78 -30.27 -9.63
CA ARG A 230 14.91 -29.03 -10.40
C ARG A 230 14.42 -27.84 -9.59
N ALA A 231 15.24 -26.80 -9.55
CA ALA A 231 14.88 -25.49 -9.04
C ALA A 231 15.37 -24.42 -10.02
N GLU A 232 14.53 -23.43 -10.29
CA GLU A 232 14.83 -22.25 -11.08
C GLU A 232 14.34 -21.03 -10.31
N ASN A 233 15.15 -19.97 -10.29
CA ASN A 233 14.83 -18.79 -9.51
C ASN A 233 15.32 -17.50 -10.19
N ASP A 234 14.42 -16.73 -10.80
CA ASP A 234 14.68 -15.37 -11.30
C ASP A 234 14.25 -14.34 -10.24
N LEU A 235 15.12 -14.10 -9.24
CA LEU A 235 14.81 -13.28 -8.07
C LEU A 235 14.81 -11.78 -8.38
N ARG A 236 13.73 -11.30 -8.98
CA ARG A 236 13.43 -9.87 -9.22
C ARG A 236 11.92 -9.66 -9.30
N PRO A 237 11.40 -8.44 -9.07
CA PRO A 237 9.99 -8.14 -9.30
C PRO A 237 9.54 -8.54 -10.72
N GLY A 238 8.46 -9.31 -10.83
CA GLY A 238 7.95 -9.91 -12.07
C GLY A 238 8.65 -11.19 -12.53
N GLY A 239 9.83 -11.50 -11.98
CA GLY A 239 10.58 -12.73 -12.21
C GLY A 239 9.84 -13.96 -11.69
N ALA A 240 10.14 -15.12 -12.29
CA ALA A 240 9.45 -16.38 -11.99
C ALA A 240 10.36 -17.34 -11.22
N PHE A 241 9.75 -18.20 -10.41
CA PHE A 241 10.41 -19.34 -9.79
C PHE A 241 9.66 -20.63 -10.13
N PHE A 242 10.39 -21.73 -10.16
CA PHE A 242 9.85 -23.06 -10.42
C PHE A 242 10.65 -24.11 -9.67
N TYR A 243 10.00 -24.88 -8.81
CA TYR A 243 10.58 -26.01 -8.08
C TYR A 243 9.78 -27.27 -8.41
N ARG A 244 10.46 -28.29 -8.94
CA ARG A 244 9.90 -29.63 -9.11
C ARG A 244 10.21 -30.42 -7.83
N MET A 245 9.19 -30.94 -7.17
CA MET A 245 9.32 -31.77 -5.97
C MET A 245 8.67 -33.12 -6.24
N GLU A 246 9.37 -34.21 -5.96
CA GLU A 246 8.85 -35.56 -6.22
C GLU A 246 9.44 -36.59 -5.26
N THR A 247 8.81 -37.77 -5.18
CA THR A 247 9.39 -38.91 -4.48
C THR A 247 10.61 -39.42 -5.22
N LYS A 248 11.59 -39.97 -4.49
CA LYS A 248 12.84 -40.51 -5.08
C LYS A 248 12.60 -41.69 -6.01
N ASP A 249 11.47 -42.39 -5.87
CA ASP A 249 11.04 -43.47 -6.75
C ASP A 249 10.20 -42.99 -7.95
N GLY A 250 9.89 -41.68 -8.02
CA GLY A 250 9.12 -41.06 -9.10
C GLY A 250 7.62 -41.38 -9.10
N SER A 251 7.09 -42.02 -8.06
CA SER A 251 5.68 -42.38 -7.95
C SER A 251 4.75 -41.18 -7.74
N GLU A 252 5.22 -40.12 -7.06
CA GLU A 252 4.45 -38.92 -6.75
C GLU A 252 5.27 -37.65 -7.00
N GLY A 253 4.63 -36.54 -7.35
CA GLY A 253 5.31 -35.25 -7.46
C GLY A 253 4.40 -34.09 -7.86
N PHE A 254 4.85 -32.88 -7.57
CA PHE A 254 4.15 -31.64 -7.88
C PHE A 254 5.11 -30.51 -8.25
N ASP A 255 4.56 -29.49 -8.92
CA ASP A 255 5.30 -28.30 -9.33
C ASP A 255 4.92 -27.12 -8.44
N TYR A 256 5.87 -26.60 -7.68
CA TYR A 256 5.71 -25.38 -6.89
C TYR A 256 6.28 -24.20 -7.68
N ARG A 257 5.41 -23.31 -8.16
CA ARG A 257 5.80 -22.23 -9.09
C ARG A 257 4.96 -20.97 -8.90
N GLY A 258 5.54 -19.83 -9.29
CA GLY A 258 4.89 -18.54 -9.15
C GLY A 258 5.74 -17.39 -9.68
N ARG A 259 5.37 -16.16 -9.29
CA ARG A 259 6.09 -14.93 -9.61
C ARG A 259 6.34 -14.10 -8.36
N TYR A 260 7.43 -13.34 -8.38
CA TYR A 260 7.72 -12.37 -7.34
C TYR A 260 7.00 -11.04 -7.58
N ASP A 261 6.29 -10.55 -6.58
CA ASP A 261 5.59 -9.27 -6.66
C ASP A 261 6.50 -8.11 -6.19
N ARG A 262 7.27 -8.33 -5.11
CA ARG A 262 8.20 -7.35 -4.53
C ARG A 262 9.40 -8.07 -3.91
N ILE A 263 10.57 -7.45 -4.04
CA ILE A 263 11.82 -7.90 -3.43
C ILE A 263 12.46 -6.71 -2.73
N GLU A 264 12.72 -6.85 -1.44
CA GLU A 264 13.52 -5.94 -0.63
C GLU A 264 14.71 -6.75 -0.12
N PHE A 265 15.90 -6.40 -0.63
CA PHE A 265 17.12 -7.16 -0.41
C PHE A 265 17.35 -7.39 1.09
N GLN A 266 17.51 -8.65 1.50
CA GLN A 266 17.72 -9.07 2.89
C GLN A 266 16.61 -8.66 3.87
N GLU A 267 15.40 -8.37 3.39
CA GLU A 267 14.30 -7.98 4.26
C GLU A 267 12.99 -8.70 3.91
N LEU A 268 12.59 -8.69 2.64
CA LEU A 268 11.26 -9.11 2.22
C LEU A 268 11.26 -9.71 0.81
N ILE A 269 10.54 -10.82 0.65
CA ILE A 269 10.14 -11.39 -0.63
C ILE A 269 8.62 -11.55 -0.57
N THR A 270 7.89 -10.99 -1.54
CA THR A 270 6.45 -11.29 -1.71
C THR A 270 6.24 -11.98 -3.04
N LEU A 271 5.38 -12.99 -3.06
CA LEU A 271 5.13 -13.80 -4.24
C LEU A 271 3.66 -14.18 -4.40
N THR A 272 3.27 -14.40 -5.65
CA THR A 272 1.97 -14.95 -6.03
C THR A 272 2.20 -16.30 -6.70
N LEU A 273 1.59 -17.35 -6.14
CA LEU A 273 1.60 -18.71 -6.67
C LEU A 273 0.78 -18.81 -7.96
N ALA A 274 1.02 -19.86 -8.75
CA ALA A 274 0.28 -20.09 -9.99
C ALA A 274 -1.24 -20.25 -9.81
N ASP A 275 -1.70 -20.59 -8.61
CA ASP A 275 -3.11 -20.68 -8.23
C ASP A 275 -3.68 -19.34 -7.66
N GLY A 276 -2.89 -18.28 -7.68
CA GLY A 276 -3.27 -16.93 -7.23
C GLY A 276 -3.13 -16.70 -5.72
N ARG A 277 -2.74 -17.70 -4.92
CA ARG A 277 -2.45 -17.51 -3.50
C ARG A 277 -1.20 -16.68 -3.30
N LYS A 278 -1.20 -15.87 -2.24
CA LYS A 278 -0.05 -15.03 -1.87
C LYS A 278 0.79 -15.67 -0.76
N SER A 279 2.11 -15.53 -0.86
CA SER A 279 3.06 -15.85 0.22
C SER A 279 4.09 -14.73 0.37
N PHE A 280 4.62 -14.57 1.57
CA PHE A 280 5.65 -13.59 1.87
C PHE A 280 6.67 -14.16 2.85
N ILE A 281 7.94 -13.92 2.54
CA ILE A 281 9.10 -14.34 3.32
C ILE A 281 9.76 -13.09 3.89
N ARG A 282 9.93 -13.05 5.20
CA ARG A 282 10.64 -11.97 5.89
C ARG A 282 11.92 -12.47 6.51
N PHE A 283 12.94 -11.64 6.43
CA PHE A 283 14.21 -11.83 7.11
C PHE A 283 14.39 -10.71 8.13
N ALA A 284 14.73 -11.07 9.35
CA ALA A 284 15.13 -10.14 10.39
C ALA A 284 16.40 -10.67 11.05
N SER A 285 17.35 -9.79 11.40
CA SER A 285 18.62 -10.22 11.99
C SER A 285 19.06 -9.34 13.14
N ASP A 286 19.72 -9.96 14.12
CA ASP A 286 20.45 -9.29 15.20
C ASP A 286 21.97 -9.21 14.91
N GLY A 287 22.39 -9.57 13.69
CA GLY A 287 23.78 -9.63 13.23
C GLY A 287 24.45 -11.00 13.40
N LYS A 288 23.96 -11.87 14.31
CA LYS A 288 24.50 -13.24 14.49
C LYS A 288 23.49 -14.33 14.14
N ARG A 289 22.21 -13.99 14.21
CA ARG A 289 21.09 -14.88 13.95
C ARG A 289 20.16 -14.20 12.96
N THR A 290 19.49 -15.02 12.17
CA THR A 290 18.49 -14.58 11.21
C THR A 290 17.19 -15.29 11.51
N ILE A 291 16.14 -14.53 11.77
CA ILE A 291 14.77 -15.02 11.86
C ILE A 291 14.21 -14.99 10.44
N VAL A 292 13.79 -16.16 9.95
CA VAL A 292 13.10 -16.31 8.68
C VAL A 292 11.65 -16.66 8.97
N THR A 293 10.75 -15.79 8.56
CA THR A 293 9.31 -15.95 8.74
C THR A 293 8.67 -16.16 7.38
N GLU A 294 7.92 -17.24 7.21
CA GLU A 294 7.06 -17.45 6.04
C GLU A 294 5.60 -17.28 6.46
N GLN A 295 4.85 -16.49 5.70
CA GLN A 295 3.43 -16.28 5.90
C GLN A 295 2.69 -16.39 4.56
N PHE A 296 1.64 -17.22 4.51
CA PHE A 296 1.02 -17.64 3.26
C PHE A 296 -0.48 -17.83 3.38
N GLU A 297 -1.20 -17.63 2.27
CA GLU A 297 -2.62 -17.95 2.18
C GLU A 297 -2.81 -19.49 2.09
N PRO A 298 -3.65 -20.10 2.95
CA PRO A 298 -3.94 -21.51 2.90
C PRO A 298 -4.67 -21.85 1.61
N GLU A 299 -4.46 -23.07 1.11
CA GLU A 299 -5.41 -23.66 0.15
C GLU A 299 -6.62 -24.26 0.86
N ALA A 300 -7.67 -24.57 0.12
CA ALA A 300 -9.00 -24.84 0.66
C ALA A 300 -9.22 -26.30 1.12
N ASP A 301 -8.46 -27.24 0.56
CA ASP A 301 -8.73 -28.67 0.64
C ASP A 301 -7.92 -29.38 1.75
N THR A 302 -6.85 -28.77 2.27
CA THR A 302 -6.07 -29.29 3.41
C THR A 302 -6.34 -28.48 4.67
N PRO A 303 -6.52 -29.12 5.84
CA PRO A 303 -6.60 -28.43 7.12
C PRO A 303 -5.44 -27.44 7.35
N PRO A 304 -5.72 -26.22 7.84
CA PRO A 304 -4.70 -25.18 8.04
C PRO A 304 -3.53 -25.61 8.94
N GLU A 305 -3.80 -26.44 9.94
CA GLU A 305 -2.81 -26.97 10.88
C GLU A 305 -1.78 -27.84 10.17
N LEU A 306 -2.21 -28.68 9.22
CA LEU A 306 -1.33 -29.55 8.45
C LEU A 306 -0.47 -28.74 7.47
N GLN A 307 -1.05 -27.73 6.82
CA GLN A 307 -0.32 -26.81 5.95
C GLN A 307 0.77 -26.06 6.73
N LYS A 308 0.43 -25.57 7.93
CA LYS A 308 1.38 -24.89 8.83
C LYS A 308 2.48 -25.84 9.31
N GLU A 309 2.15 -27.08 9.69
CA GLU A 309 3.13 -28.08 10.10
C GLU A 309 4.10 -28.43 8.96
N PHE A 310 3.58 -28.58 7.74
CA PHE A 310 4.38 -28.83 6.54
C PHE A 310 5.38 -27.69 6.29
N CYS A 311 4.90 -26.44 6.27
CA CYS A 311 5.77 -25.27 6.09
C CYS A 311 6.82 -25.18 7.21
N GLN A 312 6.44 -25.43 8.47
CA GLN A 312 7.39 -25.45 9.58
C GLN A 312 8.49 -26.51 9.39
N LYS A 313 8.16 -27.72 8.91
CA LYS A 313 9.16 -28.76 8.63
C LYS A 313 10.14 -28.35 7.53
N VAL A 314 9.67 -27.69 6.48
CA VAL A 314 10.53 -27.15 5.42
C VAL A 314 11.47 -26.06 5.98
N LEU A 315 10.97 -25.16 6.82
CA LEU A 315 11.81 -24.15 7.47
C LEU A 315 12.86 -24.75 8.42
N GLU A 316 12.53 -25.83 9.14
CA GLU A 316 13.52 -26.53 9.97
C GLU A 316 14.63 -27.20 9.14
N ARG A 317 14.31 -27.70 7.94
CA ARG A 317 15.31 -28.21 7.00
C ARG A 317 16.18 -27.11 6.41
N PHE A 318 15.58 -25.98 6.05
CA PHE A 318 16.33 -24.78 5.69
C PHE A 318 17.31 -24.37 6.80
N LYS A 319 16.86 -24.34 8.05
CA LYS A 319 17.74 -24.10 9.20
C LYS A 319 18.87 -25.13 9.29
N ALA A 320 18.57 -26.42 9.15
CA ALA A 320 19.58 -27.48 9.22
C ALA A 320 20.64 -27.30 8.13
N TYR A 321 20.22 -27.05 6.89
CA TYR A 321 21.09 -26.75 5.75
C TYR A 321 22.04 -25.59 6.05
N VAL A 322 21.48 -24.44 6.43
CA VAL A 322 22.24 -23.22 6.64
C VAL A 322 23.18 -23.32 7.85
N GLU A 323 22.80 -24.09 8.88
CA GLU A 323 23.67 -24.37 10.03
C GLU A 323 24.70 -25.49 9.79
N GLY A 324 24.74 -26.08 8.59
CA GLY A 324 25.67 -27.18 8.26
C GLY A 324 25.39 -28.47 9.02
N LYS A 325 24.15 -28.68 9.47
CA LYS A 325 23.69 -29.93 10.06
C LYS A 325 23.13 -30.78 8.92
N GLY A 326 23.56 -32.04 8.81
CA GLY A 326 23.09 -32.95 7.76
C GLY A 326 21.56 -32.97 7.68
N ILE A 327 21.04 -32.98 6.45
CA ILE A 327 19.60 -33.00 6.09
C ILE A 327 19.18 -34.41 5.70
#